data_AF-A0A0J8GKE1-F1
#
_entry.id   AF-A0A0J8GKE1-F1
#
_cell.length_a   1.000
_cell.length_b   1.000
_cell.length_c   1.000
_cell.angle_alpha   90.00
_cell.angle_beta   90.00
_cell.angle_gamma   90.00
#
_symmetry.space_group_name_H-M   'P 1'
#
loop_
_entity.id
_entity.type
_entity.pdbx_description
1 polymer ?
#
loop_
_entity_poly.entity_id
_entity_poly.type
_entity_poly.pdbx_seq_one_letter_code
_entity_poly.pdbx_strand_id
1 'polypeptide(L)'
;MRKKMKRKQKRQLFTAIGIFISLILIGVIASFIRETYLDLTAPEPAFNTKEEKFINQLSKHAQEIQAKHQILTSVTLAQAILESNWGESELASQANNLFGVKGRSGQPIVSMTTKEFADGKWIEIKANFRKYTNWNESLDDHAQLFVNGTSWSRTKYHGVLGAKDYKIAAQEIMKAGYATDPDYAAKLISIVEKYNLHIYDNIQDKLITNQKISKWAKVNSEENATIWTLPYGLVGAQKVEDIQYYKRDDLKLVQEAVTSSGKWYQFAIDEKVIGWIKVDFIKIQ
;
A
#
# COMPACT_ATOMS: atom_id res chain seq x y z
N MET A 1 -33.89 44.38 58.01
CA MET A 1 -32.77 44.37 57.02
C MET A 1 -32.08 43.01 56.81
N ARG A 2 -31.67 42.26 57.85
CA ARG A 2 -30.91 40.99 57.73
C ARG A 2 -31.52 39.89 56.83
N LYS A 3 -32.85 39.69 56.82
CA LYS A 3 -33.52 38.69 55.95
C LYS A 3 -33.43 39.03 54.45
N LYS A 4 -33.51 40.31 54.07
CA LYS A 4 -33.35 40.76 52.67
C LYS A 4 -31.92 40.53 52.17
N MET A 5 -30.93 40.75 53.04
CA MET A 5 -29.51 40.59 52.72
C MET A 5 -29.11 39.12 52.51
N LYS A 6 -29.59 38.20 53.36
CA LYS A 6 -29.42 36.74 53.17
C LYS A 6 -30.10 36.21 51.90
N ARG A 7 -31.26 36.77 51.52
CA ARG A 7 -31.93 36.46 50.24
C ARG A 7 -31.12 36.94 49.03
N LYS A 8 -30.52 38.14 49.10
CA LYS A 8 -29.66 38.70 48.04
C LYS A 8 -28.39 37.85 47.85
N GLN A 9 -27.70 37.48 48.94
CA GLN A 9 -26.53 36.60 48.90
C GLN A 9 -26.85 35.20 48.36
N LYS A 10 -27.96 34.57 48.78
CA LYS A 10 -28.41 33.30 48.19
C LYS A 10 -28.67 33.42 46.69
N ARG A 11 -29.35 34.50 46.25
CA ARG A 11 -29.59 34.76 44.82
C ARG A 11 -28.30 34.91 44.01
N GLN A 12 -27.31 35.65 44.55
CA GLN A 12 -25.98 35.83 43.95
C GLN A 12 -25.20 34.51 43.87
N LEU A 13 -25.30 33.67 44.90
CA LEU A 13 -24.69 32.33 44.91
C LEU A 13 -25.33 31.40 43.87
N PHE A 14 -26.67 31.39 43.74
CA PHE A 14 -27.36 30.61 42.71
C PHE A 14 -27.06 31.10 41.29
N THR A 15 -26.86 32.40 41.10
CA THR A 15 -26.44 32.94 39.79
C THR A 15 -24.99 32.58 39.47
N ALA A 16 -24.08 32.64 40.44
CA ALA A 16 -22.69 32.22 40.25
C ALA A 16 -22.56 30.72 39.95
N ILE A 17 -23.32 29.86 40.65
CA ILE A 17 -23.39 28.42 40.37
C ILE A 17 -23.98 28.16 38.97
N GLY A 18 -25.02 28.89 38.58
CA GLY A 18 -25.61 28.78 37.24
C GLY A 18 -24.62 29.16 36.13
N ILE A 19 -23.81 30.21 36.32
CA ILE A 19 -22.75 30.61 35.38
C ILE A 19 -21.63 29.56 35.32
N PHE A 20 -21.27 28.97 36.46
CA PHE A 20 -20.23 27.94 36.49
C PHE A 20 -20.67 26.66 35.76
N ILE A 21 -21.92 26.23 35.98
CA ILE A 21 -22.50 25.07 35.28
C ILE A 21 -22.62 25.34 33.78
N SER A 22 -23.02 26.55 33.37
CA SER A 22 -23.11 26.88 31.94
C SER A 22 -21.75 26.91 31.25
N LEU A 23 -20.69 27.38 31.92
CA LEU A 23 -19.32 27.34 31.39
C LEU A 23 -18.81 25.90 31.22
N ILE A 24 -19.10 25.00 32.17
CA ILE A 24 -18.78 23.57 32.02
C ILE A 24 -19.54 22.99 30.83
N LEU A 25 -20.84 23.27 30.71
CA LEU A 25 -21.67 22.77 29.62
C LEU A 25 -21.17 23.25 28.26
N ILE A 26 -20.78 24.53 28.14
CA ILE A 26 -20.16 25.08 26.92
C ILE A 26 -18.84 24.37 26.60
N GLY A 27 -18.00 24.10 27.60
CA GLY A 27 -16.75 23.36 27.40
C GLY A 27 -16.97 21.93 26.91
N VAL A 28 -17.96 21.22 27.47
CA VAL A 28 -18.33 19.86 27.04
C VAL A 28 -18.88 19.86 25.62
N ILE A 29 -19.78 20.79 25.30
CA ILE A 29 -20.33 20.96 23.95
C ILE A 29 -19.23 21.31 22.95
N ALA A 30 -18.33 22.23 23.30
CA ALA A 30 -17.19 22.61 22.44
C ALA A 30 -16.24 21.43 22.21
N SER A 31 -15.98 20.60 23.23
CA SER A 31 -15.18 19.37 23.08
C SER A 31 -15.86 18.37 22.15
N PHE A 32 -17.17 18.16 22.32
CA PHE A 32 -17.93 17.24 21.49
C PHE A 32 -18.01 17.71 20.02
N ILE A 33 -18.25 19.01 19.79
CA ILE A 33 -18.23 19.62 18.46
C ILE A 33 -16.84 19.50 17.84
N ARG A 34 -15.78 19.70 18.63
CA ARG A 34 -14.40 19.57 18.17
C ARG A 34 -14.08 18.13 17.77
N GLU A 35 -14.43 17.13 18.57
CA GLU A 35 -14.24 15.72 18.21
C GLU A 35 -15.02 15.37 16.94
N THR A 36 -16.30 15.74 16.88
CA THR A 36 -17.15 15.49 15.70
C THR A 36 -16.59 16.16 14.44
N TYR A 37 -16.16 17.42 14.52
CA TYR A 37 -15.57 18.13 13.38
C TYR A 37 -14.30 17.45 12.87
N LEU A 38 -13.49 16.92 13.79
CA LEU A 38 -12.23 16.29 13.42
C LEU A 38 -12.40 14.87 12.90
N ASP A 39 -13.45 14.16 13.31
CA ASP A 39 -13.86 12.87 12.74
C ASP A 39 -14.44 13.07 11.32
N LEU A 40 -15.31 14.06 11.15
CA LEU A 40 -15.88 14.44 9.84
C LEU A 40 -14.86 14.95 8.82
N THR A 41 -13.72 15.47 9.29
CA THR A 41 -12.63 15.99 8.45
C THR A 41 -11.42 15.06 8.42
N ALA A 42 -11.48 13.92 9.11
CA ALA A 42 -10.47 12.88 8.96
C ALA A 42 -10.53 12.39 7.50
N PRO A 43 -9.40 12.32 6.78
CA PRO A 43 -9.42 11.70 5.47
C PRO A 43 -9.92 10.25 5.60
N GLU A 44 -10.65 9.75 4.61
CA GLU A 44 -10.89 8.29 4.48
C GLU A 44 -9.53 7.58 4.65
N PRO A 45 -9.46 6.43 5.37
CA PRO A 45 -8.21 5.72 5.56
C PRO A 45 -7.59 5.49 4.18
N ALA A 46 -6.43 6.12 3.96
CA ALA A 46 -5.90 6.42 2.62
C ALA A 46 -5.68 5.20 1.74
N PHE A 47 -5.80 3.98 2.27
CA PHE A 47 -5.40 2.72 1.65
C PHE A 47 -6.54 1.73 1.38
N ASN A 48 -7.75 2.24 1.17
CA ASN A 48 -8.93 1.45 0.84
C ASN A 48 -9.36 1.58 -0.64
N THR A 49 -8.61 2.31 -1.46
CA THR A 49 -8.90 2.49 -2.88
C THR A 49 -8.77 1.17 -3.64
N LYS A 50 -9.39 1.09 -4.83
CA LYS A 50 -9.26 -0.11 -5.67
C LYS A 50 -7.81 -0.31 -6.13
N GLU A 51 -7.10 0.79 -6.38
CA GLU A 51 -5.70 0.81 -6.81
C GLU A 51 -4.79 0.21 -5.73
N GLU A 52 -4.95 0.65 -4.49
CA GLU A 52 -4.12 0.16 -3.38
C GLU A 52 -4.46 -1.28 -3.00
N LYS A 53 -5.73 -1.68 -3.10
CA LYS A 53 -6.12 -3.09 -2.94
C LYS A 53 -5.41 -3.98 -3.97
N PHE A 54 -5.38 -3.56 -5.23
CA PHE A 54 -4.67 -4.30 -6.28
C PHE A 54 -3.17 -4.37 -6.00
N ILE A 55 -2.54 -3.23 -5.67
CA ILE A 55 -1.11 -3.16 -5.32
C ILE A 55 -0.80 -4.06 -4.11
N ASN A 56 -1.60 -3.98 -3.04
CA ASN A 56 -1.42 -4.79 -1.84
C ASN A 56 -1.72 -6.27 -2.06
N GLN A 57 -2.59 -6.64 -3.01
CA GLN A 57 -2.82 -8.04 -3.32
C GLN A 57 -1.56 -8.69 -3.96
N LEU A 58 -0.79 -7.94 -4.73
CA LEU A 58 0.36 -8.45 -5.49
C LEU A 58 1.72 -8.19 -4.82
N SER A 59 1.85 -7.12 -4.06
CA SER A 59 3.15 -6.58 -3.59
C SER A 59 4.00 -7.60 -2.84
N LYS A 60 3.40 -8.40 -1.93
CA LYS A 60 4.14 -9.42 -1.19
C LYS A 60 4.80 -10.43 -2.13
N HIS A 61 4.04 -10.98 -3.06
CA HIS A 61 4.56 -12.00 -3.97
C HIS A 61 5.55 -11.41 -4.99
N ALA A 62 5.30 -10.18 -5.43
CA ALA A 62 6.26 -9.45 -6.27
C ALA A 62 7.59 -9.18 -5.53
N GLN A 63 7.57 -8.91 -4.22
CA GLN A 63 8.79 -8.81 -3.39
C GLN A 63 9.53 -10.15 -3.26
N GLU A 64 8.80 -11.26 -3.15
CA GLU A 64 9.39 -12.61 -3.16
C GLU A 64 10.09 -12.91 -4.50
N ILE A 65 9.45 -12.53 -5.62
CA ILE A 65 10.04 -12.60 -6.96
C ILE A 65 11.28 -11.72 -7.06
N GLN A 66 11.24 -10.50 -6.54
CA GLN A 66 12.41 -9.62 -6.52
C GLN A 66 13.56 -10.24 -5.74
N ALA A 67 13.30 -10.81 -4.56
CA ALA A 67 14.31 -11.47 -3.75
C ALA A 67 14.97 -12.65 -4.50
N LYS A 68 14.16 -13.42 -5.24
CA LYS A 68 14.62 -14.63 -5.94
C LYS A 68 15.28 -14.36 -7.28
N HIS A 69 14.76 -13.41 -8.05
CA HIS A 69 15.08 -13.20 -9.46
C HIS A 69 15.68 -11.83 -9.75
N GLN A 70 15.78 -10.96 -8.74
CA GLN A 70 16.33 -9.60 -8.87
C GLN A 70 15.58 -8.73 -9.88
N ILE A 71 14.27 -8.94 -10.03
CA ILE A 71 13.37 -8.11 -10.83
C ILE A 71 12.68 -7.15 -9.87
N LEU A 72 12.79 -5.83 -10.10
CA LEU A 72 12.22 -4.84 -9.17
C LEU A 72 10.69 -5.02 -9.02
N THR A 73 10.23 -4.98 -7.78
CA THR A 73 8.81 -5.09 -7.41
C THR A 73 8.00 -3.99 -8.08
N SER A 74 8.51 -2.75 -8.06
CA SER A 74 7.87 -1.58 -8.64
C SER A 74 7.55 -1.75 -10.12
N VAL A 75 8.48 -2.32 -10.88
CA VAL A 75 8.33 -2.57 -12.32
C VAL A 75 7.35 -3.72 -12.57
N THR A 76 7.42 -4.79 -11.77
CA THR A 76 6.47 -5.91 -11.86
C THR A 76 5.03 -5.44 -11.60
N LEU A 77 4.83 -4.61 -10.57
CA LEU A 77 3.53 -4.01 -10.26
C LEU A 77 3.08 -3.03 -11.36
N ALA A 78 3.98 -2.19 -11.88
CA ALA A 78 3.65 -1.25 -12.94
C ALA A 78 3.21 -1.95 -14.24
N GLN A 79 3.89 -3.03 -14.63
CA GLN A 79 3.46 -3.85 -15.77
C GLN A 79 2.13 -4.54 -15.47
N ALA A 80 1.94 -5.12 -14.28
CA ALA A 80 0.66 -5.74 -13.92
C ALA A 80 -0.49 -4.72 -14.00
N ILE A 81 -0.30 -3.50 -13.50
CA ILE A 81 -1.28 -2.41 -13.60
C ILE A 81 -1.60 -2.08 -15.07
N LEU A 82 -0.56 -1.85 -15.88
CA LEU A 82 -0.70 -1.41 -17.26
C LEU A 82 -1.36 -2.48 -18.15
N GLU A 83 -0.88 -3.72 -18.05
CA GLU A 83 -1.28 -4.82 -18.93
C GLU A 83 -2.66 -5.38 -18.58
N SER A 84 -3.06 -5.31 -17.31
CA SER A 84 -4.32 -5.90 -16.84
C SER A 84 -5.45 -4.91 -16.64
N ASN A 85 -5.19 -3.60 -16.79
CA ASN A 85 -6.07 -2.52 -16.35
C ASN A 85 -6.51 -2.72 -14.88
N TRP A 86 -5.56 -2.72 -13.94
CA TRP A 86 -5.83 -2.96 -12.51
C TRP A 86 -6.54 -4.29 -12.20
N GLY A 87 -6.28 -5.32 -13.01
CA GLY A 87 -6.93 -6.63 -12.92
C GLY A 87 -8.36 -6.67 -13.49
N GLU A 88 -8.87 -5.55 -14.00
CA GLU A 88 -10.25 -5.42 -14.48
C GLU A 88 -10.42 -5.89 -15.94
N SER A 89 -9.33 -6.10 -16.69
CA SER A 89 -9.45 -6.67 -18.04
C SER A 89 -10.13 -8.05 -17.99
N GLU A 90 -10.86 -8.38 -19.05
CA GLU A 90 -11.58 -9.65 -19.13
C GLU A 90 -10.64 -10.86 -18.99
N LEU A 91 -9.45 -10.76 -19.59
CA LEU A 91 -8.42 -11.80 -19.50
C LEU A 91 -7.84 -11.94 -18.08
N ALA A 92 -7.57 -10.83 -17.40
CA ALA A 92 -7.07 -10.86 -16.02
C ALA A 92 -8.11 -11.40 -15.04
N SER A 93 -9.38 -11.00 -15.19
CA SER A 93 -10.46 -11.38 -14.29
C SER A 93 -10.98 -12.80 -14.51
N GLN A 94 -11.07 -13.29 -15.75
CA GLN A 94 -11.61 -14.63 -16.05
C GLN A 94 -10.55 -15.73 -16.12
N ALA A 95 -9.31 -15.38 -16.43
CA ALA A 95 -8.22 -16.33 -16.62
C ALA A 95 -7.00 -16.09 -15.72
N ASN A 96 -7.08 -15.13 -14.80
CA ASN A 96 -5.98 -14.76 -13.90
C ASN A 96 -4.69 -14.38 -14.64
N ASN A 97 -4.78 -13.92 -15.90
CA ASN A 97 -3.63 -13.64 -16.74
C ASN A 97 -3.42 -12.13 -16.85
N LEU A 98 -2.49 -11.62 -16.04
CA LEU A 98 -2.25 -10.18 -15.89
C LEU A 98 -1.44 -9.59 -17.04
N PHE A 99 -0.67 -10.41 -17.78
CA PHE A 99 0.34 -9.95 -18.73
C PHE A 99 0.07 -10.38 -20.17
N GLY A 100 -1.15 -10.81 -20.49
CA GLY A 100 -1.52 -11.17 -21.86
C GLY A 100 -0.78 -12.39 -22.42
N VAL A 101 -0.31 -13.31 -21.56
CA VAL A 101 0.53 -14.43 -22.00
C VAL A 101 -0.28 -15.36 -22.92
N LYS A 102 0.17 -15.56 -24.16
CA LYS A 102 -0.45 -16.47 -25.13
C LYS A 102 -0.30 -17.93 -24.66
N GLY A 103 -1.37 -18.72 -24.83
CA GLY A 103 -1.44 -20.11 -24.42
C GLY A 103 -0.72 -21.05 -25.40
N ARG A 104 -0.21 -22.18 -24.88
CA ARG A 104 0.41 -23.26 -25.69
C ARG A 104 -0.34 -24.57 -25.49
N SER A 105 -0.15 -25.51 -26.42
CA SER A 105 -0.72 -26.85 -26.30
C SER A 105 -0.26 -27.53 -25.00
N GLY A 106 -1.19 -28.23 -24.32
CA GLY A 106 -0.93 -28.93 -23.07
C GLY A 106 -1.02 -28.07 -21.80
N GLN A 107 -1.41 -26.79 -21.90
CA GLN A 107 -1.64 -25.90 -20.76
C GLN A 107 -3.12 -25.53 -20.63
N PRO A 108 -3.62 -25.16 -19.43
CA PRO A 108 -4.92 -24.51 -19.32
C PRO A 108 -4.94 -23.22 -20.14
N ILE A 109 -5.93 -23.08 -21.01
CA ILE A 109 -6.10 -21.91 -21.89
C ILE A 109 -7.53 -21.39 -21.84
N VAL A 110 -7.69 -20.12 -22.22
CA VAL A 110 -8.97 -19.50 -22.57
C VAL A 110 -8.86 -18.95 -23.99
N SER A 111 -9.89 -19.16 -24.80
CA SER A 111 -9.99 -18.55 -26.14
C SER A 111 -10.80 -17.26 -26.03
N MET A 112 -10.22 -16.14 -26.45
CA MET A 112 -10.86 -14.83 -26.38
C MET A 112 -10.65 -14.05 -27.67
N THR A 113 -11.56 -13.13 -27.98
CA THR A 113 -11.36 -12.16 -29.06
C THR A 113 -10.38 -11.09 -28.58
N THR A 114 -9.35 -10.79 -29.37
CA THR A 114 -8.37 -9.75 -29.09
C THR A 114 -8.18 -8.86 -30.33
N LYS A 115 -7.73 -7.63 -30.11
CA LYS A 115 -7.34 -6.71 -31.17
C LYS A 115 -5.86 -6.88 -31.47
N GLU A 116 -5.54 -7.16 -32.73
CA GLU A 116 -4.16 -7.17 -33.23
C GLU A 116 -4.00 -6.08 -34.28
N PHE A 117 -2.82 -5.48 -34.34
CA PHE A 117 -2.48 -4.52 -35.38
C PHE A 117 -1.72 -5.23 -36.50
N ALA A 118 -2.36 -5.37 -37.66
CA ALA A 118 -1.81 -6.05 -38.83
C ALA A 118 -2.11 -5.21 -40.08
N ASP A 119 -1.13 -5.11 -40.99
CA ASP A 119 -1.24 -4.36 -42.24
C ASP A 119 -1.77 -2.92 -42.09
N GLY A 120 -1.35 -2.23 -41.03
CA GLY A 120 -1.72 -0.84 -40.76
C GLY A 120 -3.14 -0.62 -40.19
N LYS A 121 -3.86 -1.70 -39.85
CA LYS A 121 -5.22 -1.63 -39.28
C LYS A 121 -5.39 -2.53 -38.06
N TRP A 122 -6.30 -2.15 -37.17
CA TRP A 122 -6.75 -3.00 -36.08
C TRP A 122 -7.73 -4.04 -36.61
N ILE A 123 -7.47 -5.32 -36.34
CA ILE A 123 -8.35 -6.44 -36.64
C ILE A 123 -8.69 -7.19 -35.35
N GLU A 124 -9.90 -7.75 -35.28
CA GLU A 124 -10.29 -8.64 -34.19
C GLU A 124 -10.05 -10.09 -34.61
N ILE A 125 -9.29 -10.81 -33.79
CA ILE A 125 -9.02 -12.23 -34.01
C ILE A 125 -9.30 -13.01 -32.73
N LYS A 126 -9.62 -14.31 -32.85
CA LYS A 126 -9.60 -15.21 -31.70
C LYS A 126 -8.16 -15.63 -31.42
N ALA A 127 -7.74 -15.49 -30.17
CA ALA A 127 -6.45 -15.95 -29.69
C ALA A 127 -6.62 -16.81 -28.43
N ASN A 128 -5.72 -17.76 -28.26
CA ASN A 128 -5.63 -18.56 -27.04
C ASN A 128 -4.66 -17.89 -26.08
N PHE A 129 -5.13 -17.64 -24.86
CA PHE A 129 -4.32 -17.11 -23.77
C PHE A 129 -4.16 -18.16 -22.68
N ARG A 130 -3.04 -18.11 -21.97
CA ARG A 130 -2.80 -18.97 -20.81
C ARG A 130 -3.81 -18.63 -19.71
N LYS A 131 -4.34 -19.65 -19.05
CA LYS A 131 -5.19 -19.52 -17.87
C LYS A 131 -4.41 -19.98 -16.65
N TYR A 132 -4.43 -19.16 -15.60
CA TYR A 132 -3.76 -19.45 -14.32
C TYR A 132 -4.77 -19.72 -13.22
N THR A 133 -4.33 -20.39 -12.16
CA THR A 133 -5.16 -20.63 -10.97
C THR A 133 -5.41 -19.33 -10.21
N ASN A 134 -4.42 -18.45 -10.16
CA ASN A 134 -4.46 -17.16 -9.47
C ASN A 134 -3.43 -16.20 -10.08
N TRP A 135 -3.45 -14.93 -9.68
CA TRP A 135 -2.54 -13.91 -10.19
C TRP A 135 -1.07 -14.17 -9.83
N ASN A 136 -0.75 -14.84 -8.72
CA ASN A 136 0.63 -15.13 -8.35
C ASN A 136 1.31 -16.05 -9.39
N GLU A 137 0.60 -17.06 -9.90
CA GLU A 137 1.12 -17.90 -11.00
C GLU A 137 1.39 -17.08 -12.28
N SER A 138 0.57 -16.05 -12.55
CA SER A 138 0.81 -15.12 -13.65
C SER A 138 2.04 -14.25 -13.42
N LEU A 139 2.30 -13.82 -12.19
CA LEU A 139 3.52 -13.09 -11.79
C LEU A 139 4.76 -13.98 -11.94
N ASP A 140 4.68 -15.23 -11.49
CA ASP A 140 5.76 -16.20 -11.64
C ASP A 140 6.12 -16.45 -13.11
N ASP A 141 5.13 -16.65 -13.98
CA ASP A 141 5.38 -16.88 -15.41
C ASP A 141 5.98 -15.64 -16.10
N HIS A 142 5.52 -14.44 -15.71
CA HIS A 142 6.10 -13.19 -16.15
C HIS A 142 7.56 -13.04 -15.71
N ALA A 143 7.88 -13.39 -14.46
CA ALA A 143 9.27 -13.41 -13.98
C ALA A 143 10.14 -14.41 -14.76
N GLN A 144 9.58 -15.58 -15.09
CA GLN A 144 10.29 -16.59 -15.89
C GLN A 144 10.62 -16.11 -17.31
N LEU A 145 9.83 -15.21 -17.90
CA LEU A 145 10.17 -14.58 -19.17
C LEU A 145 11.47 -13.77 -19.06
N PHE A 146 11.64 -13.02 -17.96
CA PHE A 146 12.85 -12.22 -17.75
C PHE A 146 14.07 -13.09 -17.46
N VAL A 147 13.89 -14.16 -16.68
CA VAL A 147 14.96 -15.10 -16.33
C VAL A 147 15.42 -15.92 -17.54
N ASN A 148 14.48 -16.46 -18.32
CA ASN A 148 14.78 -17.46 -19.36
C ASN A 148 14.82 -16.90 -20.78
N GLY A 149 14.42 -15.64 -20.97
CA GLY A 149 14.24 -15.04 -22.29
C GLY A 149 13.17 -15.74 -23.12
N THR A 150 13.27 -15.60 -24.44
CA THR A 150 12.42 -16.31 -25.39
C THR A 150 13.11 -17.56 -25.93
N SER A 151 12.39 -18.40 -26.67
CA SER A 151 12.99 -19.60 -27.29
C SER A 151 14.09 -19.25 -28.30
N TRP A 152 14.04 -18.08 -28.94
CA TRP A 152 15.03 -17.63 -29.92
C TRP A 152 16.09 -16.68 -29.34
N SER A 153 15.91 -16.19 -28.11
CA SER A 153 16.92 -15.37 -27.42
C SER A 153 16.78 -15.52 -25.91
N ARG A 154 17.63 -16.38 -25.34
CA ARG A 154 17.60 -16.75 -23.91
C ARG A 154 18.03 -15.62 -22.98
N THR A 155 18.80 -14.66 -23.49
CA THR A 155 19.31 -13.52 -22.73
C THR A 155 18.55 -12.23 -23.01
N LYS A 156 17.45 -12.30 -23.79
CA LYS A 156 16.71 -11.14 -24.32
C LYS A 156 16.37 -10.09 -23.26
N TYR A 157 16.04 -10.51 -22.05
CA TYR A 157 15.60 -9.64 -20.94
C TYR A 157 16.61 -9.56 -19.79
N HIS A 158 17.83 -10.09 -19.94
CA HIS A 158 18.79 -10.15 -18.83
C HIS A 158 19.23 -8.78 -18.31
N GLY A 159 19.12 -7.71 -19.12
CA GLY A 159 19.36 -6.34 -18.67
C GLY A 159 18.40 -5.85 -17.57
N VAL A 160 17.24 -6.50 -17.43
CA VAL A 160 16.26 -6.20 -16.37
C VAL A 160 16.70 -6.79 -15.03
N LEU A 161 17.41 -7.92 -15.06
CA LEU A 161 17.81 -8.65 -13.86
C LEU A 161 18.91 -7.88 -13.12
N GLY A 162 18.69 -7.60 -11.83
CA GLY A 162 19.67 -6.92 -10.99
C GLY A 162 19.71 -5.40 -11.14
N ALA A 163 18.87 -4.82 -12.02
CA ALA A 163 18.71 -3.37 -12.12
C ALA A 163 18.36 -2.76 -10.75
N LYS A 164 19.04 -1.66 -10.39
CA LYS A 164 18.88 -0.99 -9.09
C LYS A 164 17.96 0.23 -9.13
N ASP A 165 17.56 0.63 -10.33
CA ASP A 165 16.69 1.77 -10.59
C ASP A 165 15.57 1.32 -11.54
N TYR A 166 14.32 1.58 -11.17
CA TYR A 166 13.15 1.24 -11.97
C TYR A 166 13.14 1.94 -13.33
N LYS A 167 13.78 3.12 -13.45
CA LYS A 167 13.95 3.82 -14.73
C LYS A 167 14.86 3.02 -15.66
N ILE A 168 15.96 2.48 -15.14
CA ILE A 168 16.87 1.61 -15.91
C ILE A 168 16.15 0.32 -16.29
N ALA A 169 15.46 -0.32 -15.35
CA ALA A 169 14.71 -1.55 -15.62
C ALA A 169 13.62 -1.33 -16.70
N ALA A 170 12.86 -0.24 -16.64
CA ALA A 170 11.85 0.10 -17.65
C ALA A 170 12.48 0.31 -19.05
N GLN A 171 13.63 0.97 -19.12
CA GLN A 171 14.36 1.15 -20.37
C GLN A 171 14.89 -0.18 -20.93
N GLU A 172 15.41 -1.08 -20.09
CA GLU A 172 15.88 -2.39 -20.52
C GLU A 172 14.71 -3.30 -20.97
N ILE A 173 13.53 -3.21 -20.36
CA ILE A 173 12.31 -3.89 -20.81
C ILE A 173 11.90 -3.41 -22.21
N MET A 174 11.87 -2.09 -22.43
CA MET A 174 11.52 -1.50 -23.72
C MET A 174 12.55 -1.85 -24.80
N LYS A 175 13.84 -1.72 -24.49
CA LYS A 175 14.96 -2.09 -25.38
C LYS A 175 14.95 -3.57 -25.75
N ALA A 176 14.57 -4.44 -24.81
CA ALA A 176 14.36 -5.85 -25.08
C ALA A 176 13.16 -6.10 -26.01
N GLY A 177 12.28 -5.12 -26.24
CA GLY A 177 11.13 -5.25 -27.13
C GLY A 177 10.01 -6.07 -26.50
N TYR A 178 9.69 -5.79 -25.22
CA TYR A 178 8.52 -6.36 -24.54
C TYR A 178 7.22 -5.88 -25.20
N ALA A 179 7.14 -4.59 -25.54
CA ALA A 179 6.03 -3.97 -26.25
C ALA A 179 6.51 -3.25 -27.52
N THR A 180 5.63 -3.08 -28.50
CA THR A 180 5.88 -2.30 -29.72
C THR A 180 5.67 -0.80 -29.52
N ASP A 181 5.11 -0.41 -28.37
CA ASP A 181 4.85 0.97 -27.99
C ASP A 181 6.17 1.72 -27.71
N PRO A 182 6.48 2.80 -28.44
CA PRO A 182 7.71 3.57 -28.25
C PRO A 182 7.78 4.29 -26.89
N ASP A 183 6.64 4.52 -26.23
CA ASP A 183 6.56 5.21 -24.95
C ASP A 183 6.46 4.25 -23.76
N TYR A 184 6.66 2.94 -23.97
CA TYR A 184 6.40 1.92 -22.96
C TYR A 184 7.20 2.16 -21.67
N ALA A 185 8.49 2.46 -21.77
CA ALA A 185 9.31 2.76 -20.60
C ALA A 185 8.80 3.99 -19.82
N ALA A 186 8.39 5.05 -20.54
CA ALA A 186 7.86 6.26 -19.93
C ALA A 186 6.53 5.99 -19.19
N LYS A 187 5.67 5.13 -19.75
CA LYS A 187 4.41 4.71 -19.10
C LYS A 187 4.68 3.94 -17.81
N LEU A 188 5.61 2.98 -17.82
CA LEU A 188 5.99 2.25 -16.60
C LEU A 188 6.55 3.19 -15.52
N ILE A 189 7.47 4.07 -15.89
CA ILE A 189 8.05 5.07 -14.98
C ILE A 189 6.94 5.95 -14.39
N SER A 190 6.01 6.44 -15.21
CA SER A 190 4.90 7.28 -14.74
C SER A 190 3.99 6.53 -13.76
N ILE A 191 3.71 5.24 -13.99
CA ILE A 191 2.94 4.43 -13.04
C ILE A 191 3.70 4.26 -11.72
N VAL A 192 5.00 3.93 -11.78
CA VAL A 192 5.84 3.79 -10.58
C VAL A 192 5.87 5.07 -9.76
N GLU A 193 6.03 6.23 -10.40
CA GLU A 193 6.08 7.54 -9.73
C GLU A 193 4.70 7.93 -9.17
N LYS A 194 3.62 7.80 -9.97
CA LYS A 194 2.26 8.18 -9.58
C LYS A 194 1.76 7.42 -8.35
N TYR A 195 2.03 6.11 -8.29
CA TYR A 195 1.59 5.25 -7.18
C TYR A 195 2.70 4.96 -6.16
N ASN A 196 3.82 5.67 -6.27
CA ASN A 196 4.95 5.56 -5.36
C ASN A 196 5.42 4.09 -5.19
N LEU A 197 5.43 3.30 -6.27
CA LEU A 197 5.68 1.85 -6.21
C LEU A 197 7.13 1.50 -5.87
N HIS A 198 8.07 2.42 -6.11
CA HIS A 198 9.49 2.22 -5.84
C HIS A 198 9.79 1.96 -4.36
N ILE A 199 8.89 2.33 -3.45
CA ILE A 199 9.04 1.99 -2.03
C ILE A 199 9.06 0.48 -1.79
N TYR A 200 8.40 -0.32 -2.64
CA TYR A 200 8.34 -1.77 -2.49
C TYR A 200 9.63 -2.46 -2.96
N ASP A 201 10.53 -1.73 -3.62
CA ASP A 201 11.83 -2.25 -4.07
C ASP A 201 12.81 -2.42 -2.90
N ASN A 202 12.58 -1.76 -1.76
CA ASN A 202 13.40 -1.94 -0.58
C ASN A 202 12.98 -3.23 0.17
N ILE A 203 13.78 -4.28 0.02
CA ILE A 203 13.55 -5.61 0.62
C ILE A 203 14.78 -6.19 1.36
N GLN A 204 15.75 -5.33 1.68
CA GLN A 204 17.06 -5.77 2.17
C GLN A 204 17.16 -5.81 3.70
N ASP A 205 16.11 -5.38 4.41
CA ASP A 205 16.13 -5.35 5.85
C ASP A 205 16.03 -6.77 6.42
N LYS A 206 16.51 -6.95 7.65
CA LYS A 206 16.54 -8.24 8.34
C LYS A 206 16.04 -8.08 9.75
N LEU A 207 15.10 -8.94 10.14
CA LEU A 207 14.63 -9.01 11.52
C LEU A 207 15.74 -9.58 12.41
N ILE A 208 16.15 -8.81 13.42
CA ILE A 208 17.18 -9.20 14.40
C ILE A 208 16.51 -9.75 15.66
N THR A 209 15.53 -9.03 16.20
CA THR A 209 14.72 -9.48 17.34
C THR A 209 13.26 -9.07 17.19
N ASN A 210 12.37 -9.82 17.83
CA ASN A 210 10.99 -9.42 18.04
C ASN A 210 10.56 -9.89 19.43
N GLN A 211 10.11 -8.95 20.26
CA GLN A 211 9.67 -9.22 21.63
C GLN A 211 8.28 -8.64 21.88
N LYS A 212 7.46 -9.38 22.63
CA LYS A 212 6.19 -8.88 23.15
C LYS A 212 6.44 -7.80 24.19
N ILE A 213 5.68 -6.72 24.10
CA ILE A 213 5.68 -5.62 25.08
C ILE A 213 4.24 -5.26 25.43
N SER A 214 4.07 -4.49 26.49
CA SER A 214 2.79 -3.89 26.85
C SER A 214 3.06 -2.50 27.41
N LYS A 215 3.00 -1.49 26.53
CA LYS A 215 3.23 -0.09 26.88
C LYS A 215 2.20 0.79 26.19
N TRP A 216 1.84 1.90 26.83
CA TRP A 216 1.02 2.92 26.20
C TRP A 216 1.92 3.98 25.58
N ALA A 217 1.50 4.53 24.45
CA ALA A 217 2.24 5.53 23.72
C ALA A 217 1.31 6.48 22.96
N LYS A 218 1.86 7.60 22.50
CA LYS A 218 1.20 8.53 21.58
C LYS A 218 2.07 8.79 20.37
N VAL A 219 1.44 9.24 19.29
CA VAL A 219 2.15 9.82 18.16
C VAL A 219 2.91 11.07 18.64
N ASN A 220 4.19 11.18 18.26
CA ASN A 220 5.12 12.21 18.75
C ASN A 220 5.69 13.10 17.64
N SER A 221 5.22 12.94 16.40
CA SER A 221 5.70 13.70 15.27
C SER A 221 4.55 14.41 14.57
N GLU A 222 4.83 15.62 14.08
CA GLU A 222 3.95 16.29 13.13
C GLU A 222 4.12 15.74 11.71
N GLU A 223 5.25 15.07 11.43
CA GLU A 223 5.53 14.40 10.17
C GLU A 223 4.63 13.18 9.99
N ASN A 224 4.20 12.94 8.75
CA ASN A 224 3.45 11.76 8.39
C ASN A 224 4.39 10.56 8.20
N ALA A 225 3.90 9.37 8.55
CA ALA A 225 4.63 8.12 8.36
C ALA A 225 3.65 6.98 8.07
N THR A 226 4.07 6.08 7.19
CA THR A 226 3.28 4.92 6.84
C THR A 226 3.42 3.83 7.90
N ILE A 227 2.29 3.24 8.24
CA ILE A 227 2.11 2.02 9.02
C ILE A 227 2.17 0.84 8.08
N TRP A 228 2.86 -0.22 8.48
CA TRP A 228 3.15 -1.38 7.63
C TRP A 228 2.67 -2.68 8.27
N THR A 229 2.39 -3.70 7.44
CA THR A 229 2.03 -5.04 7.92
C THR A 229 3.20 -5.76 8.62
N LEU A 230 4.44 -5.39 8.26
CA LEU A 230 5.72 -5.81 8.83
C LEU A 230 6.64 -4.58 8.90
N PRO A 231 7.69 -4.57 9.73
CA PRO A 231 8.74 -3.55 9.62
C PRO A 231 9.16 -3.30 8.16
N TYR A 232 9.12 -2.03 7.73
CA TYR A 232 9.42 -1.66 6.34
C TYR A 232 10.82 -2.10 5.95
N GLY A 233 10.97 -2.61 4.73
CA GLY A 233 12.22 -3.18 4.23
C GLY A 233 12.32 -4.69 4.38
N LEU A 234 11.44 -5.34 5.16
CA LEU A 234 11.30 -6.79 5.15
C LEU A 234 10.48 -7.26 3.94
N VAL A 235 10.84 -8.41 3.37
CA VAL A 235 10.05 -9.06 2.31
C VAL A 235 8.63 -9.31 2.82
N GLY A 236 7.64 -8.84 2.07
CA GLY A 236 6.22 -8.94 2.40
C GLY A 236 5.67 -7.77 3.23
N ALA A 237 6.48 -6.72 3.50
CA ALA A 237 5.97 -5.50 4.11
C ALA A 237 5.06 -4.75 3.13
N GLN A 238 3.82 -4.51 3.56
CA GLN A 238 2.77 -3.85 2.78
C GLN A 238 2.26 -2.64 3.53
N LYS A 239 1.84 -1.61 2.78
CA LYS A 239 1.24 -0.43 3.37
C LYS A 239 -0.10 -0.78 3.98
N VAL A 240 -0.31 -0.33 5.21
CA VAL A 240 -1.59 -0.41 5.92
C VAL A 240 -2.28 0.93 5.84
N GLU A 241 -1.74 1.93 6.54
CA GLU A 241 -2.23 3.30 6.47
C GLU A 241 -1.24 4.34 6.99
N ASP A 242 -1.66 5.59 7.16
CA ASP A 242 -0.79 6.65 7.65
C ASP A 242 -1.02 6.92 9.14
N ILE A 243 0.07 7.16 9.88
CA ILE A 243 0.02 7.41 11.33
C ILE A 243 -0.78 8.67 11.70
N GLN A 244 -0.99 9.58 10.75
CA GLN A 244 -1.75 10.81 10.97
C GLN A 244 -3.20 10.55 11.42
N TYR A 245 -3.81 9.44 11.00
CA TYR A 245 -5.15 9.03 11.42
C TYR A 245 -5.23 8.74 12.91
N TYR A 246 -4.11 8.39 13.52
CA TYR A 246 -4.01 7.97 14.92
C TYR A 246 -3.41 9.04 15.84
N LYS A 247 -3.29 10.29 15.38
CA LYS A 247 -2.64 11.39 16.15
C LYS A 247 -3.27 11.64 17.51
N ARG A 248 -4.55 11.29 17.71
CA ARG A 248 -5.28 11.54 18.97
C ARG A 248 -5.45 10.31 19.84
N ASP A 249 -5.14 9.14 19.31
CA ASP A 249 -5.38 7.89 19.99
C ASP A 249 -4.28 7.56 20.99
N ASP A 250 -4.65 6.85 22.04
CA ASP A 250 -3.71 6.15 22.91
C ASP A 250 -3.35 4.81 22.26
N LEU A 251 -2.08 4.65 21.90
CA LEU A 251 -1.59 3.48 21.18
C LEU A 251 -1.14 2.42 22.19
N LYS A 252 -1.73 1.22 22.12
CA LYS A 252 -1.22 0.07 22.88
C LYS A 252 -0.10 -0.58 22.08
N LEU A 253 1.14 -0.39 22.51
CA LEU A 253 2.29 -1.08 21.91
C LEU A 253 2.31 -2.54 22.37
N VAL A 254 2.26 -3.46 21.41
CA VAL A 254 2.13 -4.90 21.65
C VAL A 254 3.40 -5.70 21.31
N GLN A 255 4.23 -5.19 20.40
CA GLN A 255 5.54 -5.77 20.06
C GLN A 255 6.58 -4.69 19.79
N GLU A 256 7.84 -5.01 20.08
CA GLU A 256 9.02 -4.25 19.66
C GLU A 256 9.88 -5.16 18.79
N ALA A 257 10.21 -4.70 17.58
CA ALA A 257 11.12 -5.38 16.68
C ALA A 257 12.37 -4.53 16.45
N VAL A 258 13.53 -5.18 16.44
CA VAL A 258 14.77 -4.59 15.95
C VAL A 258 15.08 -5.23 14.62
N THR A 259 15.34 -4.39 13.63
CA THR A 259 15.75 -4.76 12.28
C THR A 259 17.15 -4.21 12.00
N SER A 260 17.78 -4.63 10.91
CA SER A 260 19.08 -4.09 10.50
C SER A 260 19.03 -2.59 10.17
N SER A 261 17.87 -2.04 9.83
CA SER A 261 17.69 -0.61 9.53
C SER A 261 17.21 0.24 10.72
N GLY A 262 16.73 -0.38 11.79
CA GLY A 262 16.24 0.34 12.97
C GLY A 262 15.22 -0.42 13.80
N LYS A 263 14.56 0.30 14.70
CA LYS A 263 13.58 -0.25 15.63
C LYS A 263 12.16 0.11 15.21
N TRP A 264 11.23 -0.80 15.49
CA TRP A 264 9.82 -0.71 15.15
C TRP A 264 8.93 -1.10 16.33
N TYR A 265 7.77 -0.46 16.43
CA TYR A 265 6.70 -0.87 17.33
C TYR A 265 5.50 -1.39 16.54
N GLN A 266 4.96 -2.54 16.95
CA GLN A 266 3.61 -2.93 16.57
C GLN A 266 2.62 -2.35 17.57
N PHE A 267 1.55 -1.73 17.09
CA PHE A 267 0.53 -1.15 17.96
C PHE A 267 -0.88 -1.64 17.63
N ALA A 268 -1.75 -1.53 18.62
CA ALA A 268 -3.16 -1.85 18.55
C ALA A 268 -4.01 -0.70 19.10
N ILE A 269 -5.22 -0.57 18.56
CA ILE A 269 -6.30 0.29 19.04
C ILE A 269 -7.50 -0.61 19.34
N ASP A 270 -8.13 -0.45 20.50
CA ASP A 270 -9.27 -1.29 20.93
C ASP A 270 -9.03 -2.80 20.77
N GLU A 271 -7.84 -3.25 21.17
CA GLU A 271 -7.35 -4.65 21.04
C GLU A 271 -7.17 -5.15 19.59
N LYS A 272 -7.46 -4.33 18.57
CA LYS A 272 -7.20 -4.63 17.16
C LYS A 272 -5.80 -4.14 16.77
N VAL A 273 -4.95 -5.08 16.34
CA VAL A 273 -3.63 -4.74 15.78
C VAL A 273 -3.81 -3.94 14.49
N ILE A 274 -3.15 -2.79 14.42
CA ILE A 274 -3.15 -1.93 13.23
C ILE A 274 -1.94 -2.26 12.36
N GLY A 275 -0.73 -2.19 12.92
CA GLY A 275 0.49 -2.52 12.19
C GLY A 275 1.75 -2.04 12.88
N TRP A 276 2.84 -1.97 12.10
CA TRP A 276 4.18 -1.59 12.53
C TRP A 276 4.51 -0.17 12.11
N ILE A 277 5.09 0.59 13.04
CA ILE A 277 5.54 1.96 12.84
C ILE A 277 6.96 2.12 13.38
N LYS A 278 7.77 2.96 12.73
CA LYS A 278 9.12 3.25 13.18
C LYS A 278 9.08 4.01 14.50
N VAL A 279 9.98 3.68 15.43
CA VAL A 279 9.92 4.24 16.80
C VAL A 279 10.02 5.76 16.85
N ASP A 280 10.67 6.36 15.84
CA ASP A 280 10.87 7.81 15.73
C ASP A 280 9.55 8.62 15.76
N PHE A 281 8.43 7.99 15.37
CA PHE A 281 7.12 8.63 15.31
C PHE A 281 6.28 8.47 16.58
N ILE A 282 6.77 7.72 17.58
CA ILE A 282 6.02 7.31 18.77
C ILE A 282 6.75 7.73 20.05
N LYS A 283 6.01 8.25 21.04
CA LYS A 283 6.49 8.55 22.39
C LYS A 283 5.74 7.71 23.41
N ILE A 284 6.50 6.87 24.12
CA ILE A 284 6.00 6.05 25.23
C ILE A 284 5.60 6.99 26.38
N GLN A 285 4.46 6.70 27.00
CA GLN A 285 3.94 7.40 28.18
C GLN A 285 4.57 6.90 29.48
#